data_AF-A0A1I7Y293-F1
#
_entry.id   AF-A0A1I7Y293-F1
#
_cell.length_a   1.000
_cell.length_b   1.000
_cell.length_c   1.000
_cell.angle_alpha   90.00
_cell.angle_beta   90.00
_cell.angle_gamma   90.00
#
_symmetry.space_group_name_H-M   'P 1'
#
loop_
_entity.id
_entity.type
_entity.pdbx_description
1 polymer ?
#
loop_
_entity_poly.entity_id
_entity_poly.type
_entity_poly.pdbx_seq_one_letter_code
_entity_poly.pdbx_strand_id
1 'polypeptide(L)'
;MGLRNILPYLEKRVVEISPDDMNLIVSGENGKPHCSMEKLECGKVLGDLQSGSVVLRATRGGVTKSICAWTGLKSVTPFIGNGGRVHTAWMLGYNTTDLEEEMSSKREQKALKARKKKAKTLEAKSASESQDSQEATEDSKNEEVKQGSEEDKEAPEVDVVTEESQPDTDQRH
;
A
#
# COMPACT_ATOMS: atom_id res chain seq x y z
N MET A 1 20.20 25.82 19.68
CA MET A 1 20.17 25.12 20.98
C MET A 1 19.15 23.97 21.02
N GLY A 2 18.00 24.03 20.33
CA GLY A 2 16.94 23.01 20.43
C GLY A 2 17.34 21.56 20.06
N LEU A 3 18.01 21.34 18.93
CA LEU A 3 18.34 19.99 18.43
C LEU A 3 19.22 19.16 19.37
N ARG A 4 20.18 19.78 20.09
CA ARG A 4 21.05 19.09 21.06
C ARG A 4 20.29 18.56 22.27
N ASN A 5 19.17 19.20 22.62
CA ASN A 5 18.35 18.78 23.76
C ASN A 5 17.39 17.65 23.38
N ILE A 6 17.01 17.51 22.10
CA ILE A 6 16.10 16.42 21.66
C ILE A 6 16.85 15.15 21.28
N LEU A 7 18.07 15.27 20.74
CA LEU A 7 18.90 14.15 20.28
C LEU A 7 18.98 12.99 21.30
N PRO A 8 19.24 13.25 22.60
CA PRO A 8 19.27 12.19 23.61
C PRO A 8 17.92 11.49 23.85
N TYR A 9 16.80 12.07 23.40
CA TYR A 9 15.48 11.46 23.50
C TYR A 9 15.07 10.70 22.23
N LEU A 10 15.65 11.05 21.07
CA LEU A 10 15.44 10.34 19.82
C LEU A 10 16.10 8.96 19.84
N GLU A 11 17.31 8.85 20.41
CA GLU A 11 18.04 7.59 20.50
C GLU A 11 17.41 6.59 21.49
N LYS A 12 16.67 7.10 22.50
CA LYS A 12 16.02 6.27 23.54
C LYS A 12 14.94 5.33 23.03
N ARG A 13 14.46 5.53 21.79
CA ARG A 13 13.39 4.70 21.20
C ARG A 13 13.87 3.91 19.98
N VAL A 14 15.17 3.67 19.86
CA VAL A 14 15.71 2.69 18.92
C VAL A 14 15.88 1.36 19.65
N VAL A 15 15.16 0.34 19.21
CA VAL A 15 15.17 -1.00 19.81
C VAL A 15 15.74 -1.98 18.81
N GLU A 16 16.77 -2.71 19.23
CA GLU A 16 17.26 -3.85 18.47
C GLU A 16 16.36 -5.05 18.73
N ILE A 17 15.87 -5.66 17.66
CA ILE A 17 14.99 -6.83 17.70
C ILE A 17 15.58 -7.95 16.86
N SER A 18 15.12 -9.18 17.13
CA SER A 18 15.48 -10.32 16.30
C SER A 18 14.95 -10.11 14.87
N PRO A 19 15.65 -10.64 13.85
CA PRO A 19 15.15 -10.58 12.48
C PRO A 19 13.82 -11.34 12.31
N ASP A 20 13.58 -12.35 13.14
CA ASP A 20 12.33 -13.11 13.14
C ASP A 20 11.16 -12.27 13.68
N ASP A 21 11.35 -11.55 14.78
CA ASP A 21 10.37 -10.58 15.28
C ASP A 21 10.10 -9.47 14.26
N MET A 22 11.16 -8.98 13.59
CA MET A 22 11.01 -8.00 12.50
C MET A 22 10.13 -8.57 11.38
N ASN A 23 10.35 -9.83 10.99
CA ASN A 23 9.54 -10.48 9.96
C ASN A 23 8.09 -10.67 10.41
N LEU A 24 7.83 -11.03 11.66
CA LEU A 24 6.48 -11.13 12.23
C LEU A 24 5.75 -9.79 12.22
N ILE A 25 6.44 -8.72 12.65
CA ILE A 25 5.87 -7.36 12.67
C ILE A 25 5.55 -6.89 11.26
N VAL A 26 6.47 -7.10 10.32
CA VAL A 26 6.31 -6.72 8.91
C VAL A 26 5.21 -7.54 8.24
N SER A 27 5.11 -8.83 8.53
CA SER A 27 4.06 -9.69 7.96
C SER A 27 2.68 -9.34 8.51
N GLY A 28 2.63 -8.87 9.76
CA GLY A 28 1.39 -8.57 10.46
C GLY A 28 0.65 -9.84 10.87
N GLU A 29 -0.59 -9.66 11.32
CA GLU A 29 -1.44 -10.74 11.81
C GLU A 29 -2.81 -10.71 11.11
N ASN A 30 -3.24 -11.86 10.60
CA ASN A 30 -4.56 -12.07 9.98
C ASN A 30 -4.89 -11.04 8.87
N GLY A 31 -3.91 -10.72 8.02
CA GLY A 31 -4.06 -9.74 6.93
C GLY A 31 -4.20 -8.29 7.40
N LYS A 32 -3.79 -7.99 8.63
CA LYS A 32 -3.74 -6.64 9.19
C LYS A 32 -2.31 -6.29 9.58
N PRO A 33 -1.88 -5.03 9.42
CA PRO A 33 -0.51 -4.59 9.70
C PRO A 33 -0.24 -4.44 11.21
N HIS A 34 -0.98 -5.09 12.10
CA HIS A 34 -0.72 -5.04 13.54
C HIS A 34 -0.29 -6.42 14.02
N CYS A 35 0.65 -6.46 14.96
CA CYS A 35 1.19 -7.68 15.56
C CYS A 35 1.00 -7.62 17.07
N SER A 36 0.56 -8.73 17.69
CA SER A 36 0.46 -8.82 19.15
C SER A 36 1.85 -8.95 19.79
N MET A 37 2.12 -8.17 20.84
CA MET A 37 3.38 -8.24 21.59
C MET A 37 3.61 -9.59 22.26
N GLU A 38 2.53 -10.32 22.57
CA GLU A 38 2.62 -11.64 23.21
C GLU A 38 3.30 -12.68 22.32
N LYS A 39 3.36 -12.44 21.00
CA LYS A 39 4.01 -13.32 20.01
C LYS A 39 5.46 -12.94 19.72
N LEU A 40 5.91 -11.79 20.22
CA LEU A 40 7.23 -11.25 19.96
C LEU A 40 8.15 -11.55 21.14
N GLU A 41 9.37 -11.99 20.86
CA GLU A 41 10.38 -12.16 21.90
C GLU A 41 10.76 -10.80 22.51
N CYS A 42 10.82 -9.76 21.68
CA CYS A 42 11.01 -8.37 22.09
C CYS A 42 9.78 -7.74 22.76
N GLY A 43 8.67 -8.48 22.93
CA GLY A 43 7.42 -7.96 23.51
C GLY A 43 7.60 -7.36 24.91
N LYS A 44 8.49 -7.91 25.73
CA LYS A 44 8.82 -7.36 27.05
C LYS A 44 9.54 -6.00 26.94
N VAL A 45 10.56 -5.94 26.10
CA VAL A 45 11.34 -4.72 25.85
C VAL A 45 10.46 -3.60 25.29
N LEU A 46 9.55 -3.95 24.38
CA LEU A 46 8.60 -3.01 23.82
C LEU A 46 7.49 -2.62 24.81
N GLY A 47 7.09 -3.52 25.70
CA GLY A 47 6.10 -3.24 26.76
C GLY A 47 6.63 -2.35 27.88
N ASP A 48 7.93 -2.43 28.17
CA ASP A 48 8.60 -1.54 29.13
C ASP A 48 8.69 -0.09 28.61
N LEU A 49 8.55 0.11 27.29
CA LEU A 49 8.46 1.43 26.68
C LEU A 49 7.03 1.98 26.84
N GLN A 50 6.94 3.26 27.21
CA GLN A 50 5.67 3.97 27.10
C GLN A 50 5.17 3.95 25.65
N SER A 51 3.87 3.73 25.47
CA SER A 51 3.25 3.72 24.15
C SER A 51 3.64 4.95 23.33
N GLY A 52 3.89 4.74 22.04
CA GLY A 52 4.39 5.79 21.16
C GLY A 52 5.17 5.26 19.98
N SER A 53 5.80 6.18 19.25
CA SER A 53 6.63 5.85 18.09
C SER A 53 7.97 5.26 18.52
N VAL A 54 8.40 4.20 17.85
CA VAL A 54 9.65 3.48 18.08
C VAL A 54 10.32 3.21 16.73
N VAL A 55 11.65 3.13 16.73
CA VAL A 55 12.43 2.64 15.59
C VAL A 55 12.91 1.24 15.94
N LEU A 56 12.53 0.27 15.13
CA LEU A 56 12.95 -1.11 15.28
C LEU A 56 14.11 -1.37 14.33
N ARG A 57 15.17 -2.01 14.82
CA ARG A 57 16.35 -2.35 14.03
C ARG A 57 16.61 -3.85 14.11
N ALA A 58 16.79 -4.49 12.96
CA ALA A 58 17.17 -5.90 12.88
C ALA A 58 18.33 -6.08 11.91
N THR A 59 19.21 -7.03 12.22
CA THR A 59 20.36 -7.37 11.39
C THR A 59 20.39 -8.86 11.12
N ARG A 60 20.54 -9.25 9.85
CA ARG A 60 20.71 -10.64 9.43
C ARG A 60 21.72 -10.72 8.30
N GLY A 61 22.72 -11.59 8.43
CA GLY A 61 23.75 -11.79 7.39
C GLY A 61 24.51 -10.52 6.99
N GLY A 62 24.74 -9.59 7.93
CA GLY A 62 25.43 -8.32 7.66
C GLY A 62 24.55 -7.23 7.03
N VAL A 63 23.28 -7.52 6.73
CA VAL A 63 22.30 -6.53 6.28
C VAL A 63 21.50 -6.04 7.49
N THR A 64 21.54 -4.73 7.74
CA THR A 64 20.73 -4.08 8.78
C THR A 64 19.56 -3.34 8.15
N LYS A 65 18.36 -3.57 8.69
CA LYS A 65 17.15 -2.84 8.32
C LYS A 65 16.52 -2.20 9.55
N SER A 66 16.01 -0.99 9.34
CA SER A 66 15.29 -0.25 10.37
C SER A 66 13.93 0.15 9.84
N ILE A 67 12.91 0.03 10.68
CA ILE A 67 11.55 0.49 10.38
C ILE A 67 11.04 1.34 11.53
N CYS A 68 10.18 2.31 11.21
CA CYS A 68 9.41 3.02 12.23
C CYS A 68 8.15 2.21 12.54
N ALA A 69 7.73 2.19 13.81
CA ALA A 69 6.52 1.54 14.26
C ALA A 69 5.86 2.30 15.40
N TRP A 70 4.59 2.02 15.63
CA TRP A 70 3.85 2.43 16.81
C TRP A 70 3.76 1.26 17.79
N THR A 71 4.18 1.51 19.03
CA THR A 71 4.04 0.62 20.17
C THR A 71 2.79 1.02 20.95
N GLY A 72 1.76 0.18 20.93
CA GLY A 72 0.57 0.30 21.77
C GLY A 72 0.75 -0.39 23.12
N LEU A 73 -0.35 -0.58 23.85
CA LEU A 73 -0.33 -1.27 25.15
C LEU A 73 -0.02 -2.78 25.02
N LYS A 74 -0.45 -3.41 23.93
CA LYS A 74 -0.32 -4.86 23.70
C LYS A 74 0.04 -5.22 22.25
N SER A 75 0.31 -4.23 21.42
CA SER A 75 0.48 -4.43 20.00
C SER A 75 1.51 -3.50 19.41
N VAL A 76 2.07 -3.90 18.28
CA VAL A 76 3.02 -3.11 17.50
C VAL A 76 2.49 -3.03 16.07
N THR A 77 2.52 -1.82 15.50
CA THR A 77 2.06 -1.55 14.14
C THR A 77 3.18 -0.84 13.39
N PRO A 78 3.80 -1.43 12.35
CA PRO A 78 4.84 -0.77 11.60
C PRO A 78 4.25 0.31 10.68
N PHE A 79 4.96 1.43 10.55
CA PHE A 79 4.64 2.52 9.64
C PHE A 79 5.25 2.26 8.26
N ILE A 80 4.80 1.16 7.64
CA ILE A 80 5.34 0.71 6.37
C ILE A 80 4.20 0.30 5.44
N GLY A 81 4.24 0.80 4.20
CA GLY A 81 3.30 0.39 3.16
C GLY A 81 3.59 -1.03 2.67
N ASN A 82 2.64 -1.62 1.94
CA ASN A 82 2.74 -3.02 1.52
C ASN A 82 4.01 -3.34 0.71
N GLY A 83 4.41 -2.48 -0.21
CA GLY A 83 5.67 -2.67 -0.96
C GLY A 83 6.91 -2.60 -0.07
N GLY A 84 6.88 -1.73 0.94
CA GLY A 84 7.95 -1.65 1.94
C GLY A 84 8.01 -2.91 2.81
N ARG A 85 6.85 -3.53 3.12
CA ARG A 85 6.79 -4.80 3.85
C ARG A 85 7.56 -5.90 3.10
N VAL A 86 7.19 -6.15 1.85
CA VAL A 86 7.88 -7.12 0.98
C VAL A 86 9.37 -6.80 0.86
N HIS A 87 9.72 -5.54 0.60
CA HIS A 87 11.13 -5.16 0.47
C HIS A 87 11.94 -5.43 1.75
N THR A 88 11.38 -5.14 2.93
CA THR A 88 12.06 -5.35 4.21
C THR A 88 12.28 -6.84 4.49
N ALA A 89 11.24 -7.65 4.31
CA ALA A 89 11.33 -9.10 4.49
C ALA A 89 12.32 -9.74 3.50
N TRP A 90 12.28 -9.33 2.23
CA TRP A 90 13.19 -9.81 1.19
C TRP A 90 14.65 -9.49 1.49
N MET A 91 14.95 -8.25 1.91
CA MET A 91 16.32 -7.84 2.26
C MET A 91 16.87 -8.57 3.49
N LEU A 92 16.00 -9.05 4.37
CA LEU A 92 16.36 -9.88 5.53
C LEU A 92 16.36 -11.38 5.18
N GLY A 93 16.12 -11.76 3.93
CA GLY A 93 16.16 -13.15 3.46
C GLY A 93 14.96 -13.99 3.89
N TYR A 94 13.79 -13.38 4.10
CA TYR A 94 12.53 -14.09 4.35
C TYR A 94 11.75 -14.29 3.05
N ASN A 95 10.91 -15.33 3.03
CA ASN A 95 9.98 -15.58 1.94
C ASN A 95 8.86 -14.53 1.95
N THR A 96 8.57 -13.94 0.79
CA THR A 96 7.59 -12.85 0.63
C THR A 96 6.34 -13.23 -0.15
N THR A 97 6.18 -14.49 -0.54
CA THR A 97 5.06 -14.95 -1.39
C THR A 97 3.71 -14.56 -0.77
N ASP A 98 3.51 -14.80 0.52
CA ASP A 98 2.25 -14.47 1.20
C ASP A 98 1.96 -12.96 1.18
N LEU A 99 2.99 -12.12 1.35
CA LEU A 99 2.86 -10.67 1.34
C LEU A 99 2.61 -10.11 -0.06
N GLU A 100 3.17 -10.74 -1.09
CA GLU A 100 2.95 -10.42 -2.49
C GLU A 100 1.54 -10.81 -2.93
N GLU A 101 1.06 -11.97 -2.48
CA GLU A 101 -0.33 -12.39 -2.68
C GLU A 101 -1.31 -11.44 -2.00
N GLU A 102 -1.04 -11.00 -0.75
CA GLU A 102 -1.83 -9.96 -0.08
C GLU A 102 -1.88 -8.65 -0.89
N MET A 103 -0.75 -8.28 -1.53
CA MET A 103 -0.66 -7.08 -2.39
C MET A 103 -1.40 -7.18 -3.71
N SER A 104 -1.56 -8.38 -4.29
CA SER A 104 -2.22 -8.62 -5.58
C SER A 104 -3.75 -8.31 -5.59
N SER A 105 -4.23 -7.58 -4.59
CA SER A 105 -5.63 -7.31 -4.30
C SER A 105 -6.39 -6.51 -5.38
N LYS A 106 -7.63 -6.97 -5.63
CA LYS A 106 -8.78 -6.35 -6.33
C LYS A 106 -8.60 -5.87 -7.77
N ARG A 107 -7.50 -5.21 -8.15
CA ARG A 107 -7.30 -4.67 -9.51
C ARG A 107 -6.98 -5.78 -10.49
N GLU A 108 -6.11 -6.71 -10.12
CA GLU A 108 -5.86 -7.93 -10.90
C GLU A 108 -7.08 -8.84 -10.89
N GLN A 109 -7.75 -9.02 -9.75
CA GLN A 109 -9.00 -9.79 -9.72
C GLN A 109 -10.10 -9.17 -10.61
N LYS A 110 -10.22 -7.83 -10.67
CA LYS A 110 -11.14 -7.13 -11.57
C LYS A 110 -10.70 -7.28 -13.03
N ALA A 111 -9.41 -7.18 -13.33
CA ALA A 111 -8.87 -7.39 -14.67
C ALA A 111 -9.06 -8.84 -15.16
N LEU A 112 -8.82 -9.83 -14.29
CA LEU A 112 -9.07 -11.25 -14.56
C LEU A 112 -10.56 -11.54 -14.73
N LYS A 113 -11.44 -10.97 -13.87
CA LYS A 113 -12.89 -11.07 -14.04
C LYS A 113 -13.35 -10.40 -15.35
N ALA A 114 -12.80 -9.25 -15.71
CA ALA A 114 -13.11 -8.56 -16.96
C ALA A 114 -12.67 -9.37 -18.19
N ARG A 115 -11.46 -9.94 -18.17
CA ARG A 115 -10.95 -10.86 -19.21
C ARG A 115 -11.82 -12.11 -19.34
N LYS A 116 -12.19 -12.75 -18.23
CA LYS A 116 -13.09 -13.92 -18.22
C LYS A 116 -14.49 -13.60 -18.74
N LYS A 117 -15.06 -12.42 -18.43
CA LYS A 117 -16.35 -11.98 -18.99
C LYS A 117 -16.26 -11.78 -20.50
N LYS A 118 -15.24 -11.07 -20.99
CA LYS A 118 -15.02 -10.85 -22.43
C LYS A 118 -14.85 -12.16 -23.19
N ALA A 119 -14.08 -13.10 -22.65
CA ALA A 119 -13.91 -14.43 -23.25
C ALA A 119 -15.24 -15.19 -23.38
N LYS A 120 -16.07 -15.22 -22.32
CA LYS A 120 -17.39 -15.87 -22.38
C LYS A 120 -18.35 -15.21 -23.37
N THR A 121 -18.31 -13.88 -23.53
CA THR A 121 -19.15 -13.17 -24.51
C THR A 121 -18.69 -13.44 -25.94
N LEU A 122 -17.38 -13.56 -26.18
CA LEU A 122 -16.84 -13.92 -27.48
C LEU A 122 -17.20 -15.36 -27.84
N GLU A 123 -17.04 -16.31 -26.91
CA GLU A 123 -17.42 -17.72 -27.11
C GLU A 123 -18.93 -17.88 -27.39
N ALA A 124 -19.77 -17.11 -26.70
CA ALA A 124 -21.22 -17.10 -26.94
C ALA A 124 -21.61 -16.45 -28.28
N LYS A 125 -20.85 -15.47 -28.77
CA LYS A 125 -21.04 -14.89 -30.11
C LYS A 125 -20.57 -15.83 -31.22
N SER A 126 -19.41 -16.47 -31.06
CA SER A 126 -18.91 -17.44 -32.03
C SER A 126 -19.76 -18.72 -32.11
N ALA A 127 -20.43 -19.11 -31.03
CA ALA A 127 -21.42 -20.20 -31.05
C ALA A 127 -22.75 -19.78 -31.72
N SER A 128 -23.08 -18.48 -31.71
CA SER A 128 -24.28 -17.95 -32.38
C SER A 128 -24.05 -17.64 -33.87
N GLU A 129 -22.80 -17.40 -34.30
CA GLU A 129 -22.44 -17.16 -35.71
C GLU A 129 -22.25 -18.47 -36.52
N SER A 130 -22.31 -19.63 -35.87
CA SER A 130 -22.21 -20.94 -36.55
C SER A 130 -23.54 -21.43 -37.16
N GLN A 131 -24.59 -20.60 -37.20
CA GLN A 131 -25.89 -20.95 -37.77
C GLN A 131 -26.40 -20.05 -38.91
N ASP A 132 -25.62 -19.07 -39.39
CA ASP A 132 -26.07 -18.29 -40.53
C ASP A 132 -24.95 -18.07 -41.56
N SER A 133 -24.94 -18.94 -42.56
CA SER A 133 -24.21 -18.74 -43.81
C SER A 133 -24.88 -19.53 -44.92
N GLN A 134 -25.82 -18.89 -45.61
CA GLN A 134 -26.07 -18.89 -47.06
C GLN A 134 -27.32 -18.02 -47.27
N GLU A 135 -27.29 -16.88 -47.97
CA GLU A 135 -27.02 -16.77 -49.40
C GLU A 135 -26.69 -15.30 -49.80
N ALA A 136 -25.88 -15.13 -50.84
CA ALA A 136 -25.30 -13.88 -51.32
C ALA A 136 -26.28 -12.93 -52.02
N THR A 137 -25.93 -11.63 -52.11
CA THR A 137 -25.84 -10.89 -53.39
C THR A 137 -25.24 -9.49 -53.23
N GLU A 138 -24.65 -9.02 -54.32
CA GLU A 138 -23.66 -7.95 -54.47
C GLU A 138 -24.21 -6.51 -54.50
N ASP A 139 -23.28 -5.59 -54.27
CA ASP A 139 -23.12 -4.22 -54.81
C ASP A 139 -24.24 -3.17 -54.70
N SER A 140 -23.95 -2.09 -53.94
CA SER A 140 -23.84 -0.74 -54.51
C SER A 140 -23.36 0.31 -53.51
N LYS A 141 -22.29 1.00 -53.91
CA LYS A 141 -21.85 2.36 -53.56
C LYS A 141 -22.97 3.31 -53.07
N ASN A 142 -22.72 4.06 -51.99
CA ASN A 142 -22.53 5.53 -52.08
C ASN A 142 -21.90 6.10 -50.80
N GLU A 143 -20.95 7.00 -50.98
CA GLU A 143 -20.43 7.90 -49.96
C GLU A 143 -21.52 8.90 -49.54
N GLU A 144 -21.64 9.20 -48.24
CA GLU A 144 -21.86 10.59 -47.86
C GLU A 144 -21.13 10.90 -46.54
N VAL A 145 -20.13 11.76 -46.70
CA VAL A 145 -19.38 12.44 -45.66
C VAL A 145 -20.31 13.42 -44.95
N LYS A 146 -20.28 13.44 -43.61
CA LYS A 146 -20.53 14.69 -42.88
C LYS A 146 -19.57 14.87 -41.72
N GLN A 147 -18.68 15.83 -41.93
CA GLN A 147 -17.76 16.45 -40.98
C GLN A 147 -18.49 17.20 -39.85
N GLY A 148 -17.75 17.37 -38.76
CA GLY A 148 -17.91 18.44 -37.77
C GLY A 148 -17.82 17.88 -36.35
N SER A 149 -16.93 18.30 -35.46
CA SER A 149 -15.83 19.27 -35.47
C SER A 149 -15.04 19.09 -34.17
N GLU A 150 -13.75 19.44 -34.19
CA GLU A 150 -12.87 19.78 -33.05
C GLU A 150 -13.54 20.83 -32.12
N GLU A 151 -13.20 21.11 -30.86
CA GLU A 151 -11.95 21.28 -30.08
C GLU A 151 -12.28 20.89 -28.62
N ASP A 152 -11.43 20.25 -27.81
CA ASP A 152 -10.21 20.75 -27.14
C ASP A 152 -10.42 21.93 -26.16
N LYS A 153 -9.60 21.95 -25.10
CA LYS A 153 -9.46 22.93 -23.99
C LYS A 153 -10.29 22.64 -22.74
N GLU A 154 -9.80 22.76 -21.51
CA GLU A 154 -8.48 23.04 -20.93
C GLU A 154 -8.70 22.87 -19.41
N ALA A 155 -7.65 22.54 -18.66
CA ALA A 155 -7.67 22.66 -17.21
C ALA A 155 -7.88 24.14 -16.80
N PRO A 156 -8.23 24.39 -15.53
CA PRO A 156 -7.40 25.35 -14.83
C PRO A 156 -6.93 24.86 -13.46
N GLU A 157 -5.66 25.24 -13.27
CA GLU A 157 -4.89 25.55 -12.08
C GLU A 157 -5.61 25.84 -10.75
N VAL A 158 -4.88 25.37 -9.72
CA VAL A 158 -4.65 25.91 -8.37
C VAL A 158 -5.43 27.14 -7.89
N ASP A 159 -5.95 27.03 -6.67
CA ASP A 159 -5.87 28.14 -5.73
C ASP A 159 -5.41 27.66 -4.34
N VAL A 160 -4.30 28.28 -3.93
CA VAL A 160 -3.71 28.26 -2.61
C VAL A 160 -4.42 29.33 -1.80
N VAL A 161 -5.03 28.98 -0.67
CA VAL A 161 -5.23 29.95 0.42
C VAL A 161 -4.72 29.33 1.72
N THR A 162 -3.55 29.82 2.10
CA THR A 162 -3.03 29.86 3.46
C THR A 162 -3.87 30.86 4.25
N GLU A 163 -4.40 30.48 5.41
CA GLU A 163 -4.52 31.44 6.51
C GLU A 163 -4.27 30.74 7.86
N GLU A 164 -3.31 31.31 8.56
CA GLU A 164 -2.91 31.00 9.92
C GLU A 164 -4.02 31.36 10.91
N SER A 165 -4.17 30.58 11.98
CA SER A 165 -4.62 31.14 13.26
C SER A 165 -4.00 30.34 14.40
N GLN A 166 -2.98 30.94 15.00
CA GLN A 166 -2.40 30.56 16.28
C GLN A 166 -3.16 31.24 17.45
N PRO A 167 -2.95 30.79 18.70
CA PRO A 167 -3.94 30.83 19.77
C PRO A 167 -3.88 32.07 20.65
N ASP A 168 -5.04 32.45 21.20
CA ASP A 168 -5.17 33.45 22.26
C ASP A 168 -4.62 32.92 23.58
N THR A 169 -3.59 33.61 24.08
CA THR A 169 -3.13 33.57 25.46
C THR A 169 -4.01 34.51 26.31
N ASP A 170 -4.62 33.99 27.37
CA ASP A 170 -5.01 34.86 28.49
C ASP A 170 -4.60 34.22 29.83
N GLN A 171 -3.57 34.82 30.43
CA GLN A 171 -3.24 34.68 31.84
C GLN A 171 -4.09 35.69 32.61
N ARG A 172 -4.90 35.23 33.57
CA ARG A 172 -5.30 36.07 34.70
C ARG A 172 -5.22 35.29 36.02
N HIS A 173 -4.22 35.73 36.79
CA HIS A 173 -4.11 35.88 38.24
C HIS A 173 -4.81 34.88 39.18
#